data_AF-A0A963NY29-F1
#
_entry.id   AF-A0A963NY29-F1
#
_cell.length_a   1.000
_cell.length_b   1.000
_cell.length_c   1.000
_cell.angle_alpha   90.00
_cell.angle_beta   90.00
_cell.angle_gamma   90.00
#
_symmetry.space_group_name_H-M   'P 1'
#
loop_
_entity.id
_entity.type
_entity.pdbx_description
1 polymer ?
#
loop_
_entity_poly.entity_id
_entity_poly.type
_entity_poly.pdbx_seq_one_letter_code
_entity_poly.pdbx_strand_id
1 'polypeptide(L)'
;MTDLQRTGAAPNGNHRPSGLARYFPILDWGRTYGRGAATGDLVAALIVTIMLIPQSLAYAMLAGLPPEVGLYASILPLVAYAVFGTSRSLAVGPVAVVSLMTAAAVGEIAAAGTADHATAATALALLSGLLLVGLGLLRLGF
;
A
#
# COMPACT_ATOMS: atom_id res chain seq x y z
N MET A 1 -54.04 -16.30 24.98
CA MET A 1 -54.22 -15.00 24.31
C MET A 1 -52.91 -14.24 24.41
N THR A 2 -52.04 -14.12 23.43
CA THR A 2 -51.83 -14.71 22.11
C THR A 2 -50.44 -14.16 21.73
N ASP A 3 -49.65 -14.94 20.97
CA ASP A 3 -48.65 -14.48 20.00
C ASP A 3 -47.93 -13.14 20.26
N LEU A 4 -46.60 -13.11 20.40
CA LEU A 4 -45.72 -12.85 19.26
C LEU A 4 -44.28 -13.30 19.56
N GLN A 5 -44.05 -14.61 19.76
CA GLN A 5 -42.76 -15.25 19.46
C GLN A 5 -42.67 -15.56 17.96
N ARG A 6 -42.84 -14.55 17.12
CA ARG A 6 -42.64 -14.65 15.66
C ARG A 6 -41.17 -14.38 15.34
N THR A 7 -40.42 -15.48 15.19
CA THR A 7 -39.55 -15.73 14.02
C THR A 7 -38.89 -14.51 13.38
N GLY A 8 -37.65 -14.22 13.79
CA GLY A 8 -36.67 -13.54 12.95
C GLY A 8 -35.57 -14.54 12.65
N ALA A 9 -35.69 -15.25 11.53
CA ALA A 9 -34.71 -16.21 11.05
C ALA A 9 -33.30 -15.61 11.08
N ALA A 10 -32.33 -16.37 11.60
CA ALA A 10 -30.92 -16.07 11.36
C ALA A 10 -30.71 -15.92 9.84
N PRO A 11 -30.04 -14.87 9.35
CA PRO A 11 -29.73 -14.77 7.93
C PRO A 11 -28.75 -15.90 7.57
N ASN A 12 -29.32 -17.01 7.11
CA ASN A 12 -28.63 -18.10 6.43
C ASN A 12 -28.15 -17.57 5.07
N GLY A 13 -27.01 -16.91 5.08
CA GLY A 13 -26.28 -16.54 3.89
C GLY A 13 -24.86 -17.06 4.04
N ASN A 14 -24.64 -18.34 3.71
CA ASN A 14 -23.31 -18.84 3.35
C ASN A 14 -22.82 -18.04 2.12
N HIS A 15 -22.40 -16.79 2.33
CA HIS A 15 -21.64 -16.01 1.37
C HIS A 15 -20.22 -16.57 1.39
N ARG A 16 -20.05 -17.80 0.89
CA ARG A 16 -18.74 -18.26 0.48
C ARG A 16 -18.42 -17.43 -0.75
N PRO A 17 -17.51 -16.45 -0.71
CA PRO A 17 -17.18 -15.69 -1.91
C PRO A 17 -16.67 -16.68 -2.96
N SER A 18 -17.44 -16.86 -4.02
CA SER A 18 -17.11 -17.74 -5.14
C SER A 18 -16.23 -16.99 -6.14
N GLY A 19 -15.07 -17.57 -6.47
CA GLY A 19 -14.24 -17.13 -7.60
C GLY A 19 -13.66 -15.72 -7.47
N LEU A 20 -13.46 -15.06 -8.61
CA LEU A 20 -12.74 -13.79 -8.85
C LEU A 20 -12.85 -12.68 -7.77
N ALA A 21 -13.90 -12.67 -6.95
CA ALA A 21 -14.03 -11.84 -5.74
C ALA A 21 -12.90 -12.04 -4.70
N ARG A 22 -12.20 -13.20 -4.71
CA ARG A 22 -11.02 -13.44 -3.87
C ARG A 22 -9.76 -12.71 -4.34
N TYR A 23 -9.69 -12.40 -5.64
CA TYR A 23 -8.54 -11.70 -6.27
C TYR A 23 -8.78 -10.20 -6.41
N PHE A 24 -10.05 -9.77 -6.50
CA PHE A 24 -10.44 -8.36 -6.61
C PHE A 24 -11.42 -7.98 -5.49
N PRO A 25 -10.94 -7.80 -4.24
CA PRO A 25 -11.78 -7.36 -3.12
C PRO A 25 -12.47 -6.01 -3.38
N ILE A 26 -12.02 -5.24 -4.38
CA ILE A 26 -12.64 -3.99 -4.87
C ILE A 26 -14.09 -4.13 -5.29
N LEU A 27 -14.48 -5.28 -5.85
CA LEU A 27 -15.85 -5.53 -6.29
C LEU A 27 -16.80 -5.83 -5.13
N ASP A 28 -16.27 -6.20 -3.96
CA ASP A 28 -17.06 -6.60 -2.79
C ASP A 28 -17.39 -5.40 -1.88
N TRP A 29 -16.42 -4.50 -1.62
CA TRP A 29 -16.76 -3.22 -0.94
C TRP A 29 -17.49 -2.23 -1.84
N GLY A 30 -17.17 -2.17 -3.13
CA GLY A 30 -17.83 -1.22 -4.03
C GLY A 30 -19.36 -1.36 -4.02
N ARG A 31 -19.88 -2.59 -3.83
CA ARG A 31 -21.33 -2.88 -3.77
C ARG A 31 -21.99 -2.49 -2.44
N THR A 32 -21.21 -2.37 -1.36
CA THR A 32 -21.69 -1.96 -0.02
C THR A 32 -21.29 -0.52 0.33
N TYR A 33 -20.67 0.21 -0.60
CA TYR A 33 -20.16 1.55 -0.41
C TYR A 33 -21.30 2.58 -0.29
N GLY A 34 -21.61 2.99 0.94
CA GLY A 34 -22.63 3.99 1.25
C GLY A 34 -22.10 5.42 1.20
N ARG A 35 -22.99 6.40 0.97
CA ARG A 35 -22.65 7.84 0.92
C ARG A 35 -21.96 8.36 2.19
N GLY A 36 -22.27 7.80 3.36
CA GLY A 36 -21.62 8.17 4.62
C GLY A 36 -20.16 7.72 4.72
N ALA A 37 -19.84 6.54 4.17
CA ALA A 37 -18.46 6.06 4.07
C ALA A 37 -17.65 6.90 3.07
N ALA A 38 -18.28 7.28 1.94
CA ALA A 38 -17.64 8.16 0.96
C ALA A 38 -17.21 9.51 1.54
N THR A 39 -18.04 10.13 2.38
CA THR A 39 -17.68 11.38 3.06
C THR A 39 -16.56 11.19 4.08
N GLY A 40 -16.57 10.10 4.84
CA GLY A 40 -15.51 9.79 5.81
C GLY A 40 -14.17 9.53 5.11
N ASP A 41 -14.18 8.74 4.05
CA ASP A 41 -13.01 8.43 3.24
C ASP A 41 -12.46 9.66 2.53
N LEU A 42 -13.32 10.58 2.06
CA LEU A 42 -12.88 11.82 1.43
C LEU A 42 -12.10 12.71 2.40
N VAL A 43 -12.61 12.88 3.62
CA VAL A 43 -11.92 13.66 4.67
C VAL A 43 -10.61 12.97 5.07
N ALA A 44 -10.64 11.64 5.25
CA ALA A 44 -9.43 10.87 5.54
C ALA A 44 -8.39 10.98 4.42
N ALA A 45 -8.79 10.83 3.16
CA ALA A 45 -7.93 10.95 1.99
C ALA A 45 -7.32 12.35 1.89
N LEU A 46 -8.09 13.40 2.18
CA LEU A 46 -7.59 14.77 2.20
C LEU A 46 -6.50 14.96 3.28
N ILE A 47 -6.77 14.51 4.51
CA ILE A 47 -5.81 14.59 5.63
C ILE A 47 -4.54 13.82 5.27
N VAL A 48 -4.68 12.57 4.82
CA VAL A 48 -3.56 11.72 4.43
C VAL A 48 -2.74 12.39 3.31
N THR A 49 -3.39 12.94 2.29
CA THR A 49 -2.70 13.61 1.18
C THR A 49 -1.90 14.82 1.66
N ILE A 50 -2.50 15.67 2.51
CA ILE A 50 -1.83 16.86 3.06
C ILE A 50 -0.59 16.48 3.88
N MET A 51 -0.65 15.37 4.63
CA MET A 51 0.49 14.90 5.42
C MET A 51 1.54 14.16 4.58
N LEU A 52 1.11 13.42 3.57
CA LEU A 52 1.96 12.52 2.81
C LEU A 52 2.87 13.27 1.84
N ILE A 53 2.41 14.39 1.26
CA ILE A 53 3.23 15.23 0.36
C ILE A 53 4.52 15.72 1.08
N PRO A 54 4.46 16.46 2.20
CA PRO A 54 5.68 16.93 2.86
C PRO A 54 6.53 15.77 3.41
N GLN A 55 5.90 14.71 3.94
CA GLN A 55 6.60 13.54 4.46
C GLN A 55 7.41 12.82 3.36
N SER A 56 6.80 12.57 2.21
CA SER A 56 7.43 11.85 1.10
C SER A 56 8.60 12.65 0.49
N LEU A 57 8.45 13.97 0.35
CA LEU A 57 9.52 14.87 -0.07
C LEU A 57 10.71 14.79 0.90
N ALA A 58 10.44 14.90 2.20
CA ALA A 58 11.48 14.82 3.23
C ALA A 58 12.22 13.47 3.21
N TYR A 59 11.49 12.37 3.03
CA TYR A 59 12.07 11.02 3.01
C TYR A 59 12.93 10.77 1.76
N ALA A 60 12.54 11.28 0.59
CA ALA A 60 13.39 11.23 -0.60
C ALA A 60 14.70 12.00 -0.41
N MET A 61 14.63 13.17 0.21
CA MET A 61 15.82 13.97 0.53
C MET A 61 16.72 13.26 1.55
N LEU A 62 16.16 12.57 2.55
CA LEU A 62 16.92 11.73 3.47
C LEU A 62 17.63 10.57 2.75
N ALA A 63 17.04 10.04 1.67
CA ALA A 63 17.62 9.01 0.82
C ALA A 63 18.70 9.53 -0.15
N GLY A 64 18.96 10.85 -0.17
CA GLY A 64 19.88 11.47 -1.12
C GLY A 64 19.34 11.58 -2.55
N LEU A 65 18.02 11.52 -2.73
CA LEU A 65 17.35 11.54 -4.02
C LEU A 65 16.59 12.85 -4.27
N PRO A 66 16.30 13.21 -5.54
CA PRO A 66 15.43 14.34 -5.86
C PRO A 66 14.05 14.19 -5.19
N PRO A 67 13.43 15.27 -4.68
CA PRO A 67 12.17 15.20 -3.94
C PRO A 67 11.02 14.56 -4.73
N GLU A 68 11.01 14.73 -6.05
CA GLU A 68 9.99 14.18 -6.96
C GLU A 68 9.94 12.65 -6.90
N VAL A 69 11.07 11.99 -6.59
CA VAL A 69 11.15 10.53 -6.40
C VAL A 69 10.31 10.08 -5.21
N GLY A 70 10.21 10.91 -4.16
CA GLY A 70 9.35 10.65 -3.00
C GLY A 70 7.86 10.61 -3.37
N LEU A 71 7.44 11.48 -4.28
CA LEU A 71 6.07 11.50 -4.78
C LEU A 71 5.76 10.23 -5.57
N TYR A 72 6.67 9.79 -6.45
CA TYR A 72 6.54 8.53 -7.18
C TYR A 72 6.50 7.32 -6.24
N ALA A 73 7.40 7.28 -5.25
CA ALA A 73 7.47 6.23 -4.22
C ALA A 73 6.24 6.17 -3.31
N SER A 74 5.37 7.20 -3.34
CA SER A 74 4.13 7.22 -2.58
C SER A 74 2.92 6.82 -3.41
N ILE A 75 2.81 7.34 -4.64
CA ILE A 75 1.64 7.12 -5.49
C ILE A 75 1.64 5.70 -6.06
N LEU A 76 2.77 5.22 -6.57
CA LEU A 76 2.86 3.91 -7.22
C LEU A 76 2.46 2.76 -6.29
N PRO A 77 2.96 2.67 -5.03
CA PRO A 77 2.56 1.60 -4.12
C PRO A 77 1.11 1.70 -3.67
N LEU A 78 0.56 2.91 -3.49
CA LEU A 78 -0.85 3.10 -3.16
C LEU A 78 -1.76 2.57 -4.28
N VAL A 79 -1.45 2.88 -5.53
CA VAL A 79 -2.19 2.38 -6.69
C VAL A 79 -2.05 0.86 -6.82
N ALA A 80 -0.82 0.33 -6.70
CA ALA A 80 -0.57 -1.10 -6.74
C ALA A 80 -1.32 -1.83 -5.60
N TYR A 81 -1.31 -1.29 -4.39
CA TYR A 81 -1.99 -1.86 -3.25
C TYR A 81 -3.52 -1.76 -3.37
N ALA A 82 -4.07 -0.71 -3.98
CA ALA A 82 -5.50 -0.64 -4.26
C ALA A 82 -5.97 -1.75 -5.22
N VAL A 83 -5.09 -2.20 -6.14
CA VAL A 83 -5.38 -3.24 -7.13
C VAL A 83 -5.14 -4.65 -6.58
N PHE A 84 -4.02 -4.86 -5.89
CA PHE A 84 -3.56 -6.19 -5.45
C PHE A 84 -3.70 -6.45 -3.95
N GLY A 85 -4.00 -5.43 -3.16
CA GLY A 85 -4.06 -5.49 -1.71
C GLY A 85 -5.22 -6.32 -1.21
N THR A 86 -4.92 -7.29 -0.35
CA THR A 86 -5.90 -8.18 0.25
C THR A 86 -6.43 -7.67 1.60
N SER A 87 -5.77 -6.68 2.21
CA SER A 87 -6.14 -6.10 3.51
C SER A 87 -6.52 -4.62 3.40
N ARG A 88 -7.67 -4.22 3.96
CA ARG A 88 -8.11 -2.81 3.93
C ARG A 88 -7.36 -1.88 4.89
N SER A 89 -6.52 -2.42 5.78
CA SER A 89 -5.91 -1.66 6.88
C SER A 89 -4.42 -1.38 6.69
N LEU A 90 -3.79 -1.95 5.66
CA LEU A 90 -2.35 -1.85 5.44
C LEU A 90 -2.06 -0.66 4.53
N ALA A 91 -1.49 0.40 5.11
CA ALA A 91 -1.02 1.55 4.36
C ALA A 91 0.40 1.27 3.85
N VAL A 92 0.61 1.41 2.54
CA VAL A 92 1.92 1.28 1.90
C VAL A 92 2.39 2.66 1.47
N GLY A 93 3.62 3.03 1.84
CA GLY A 93 4.19 4.33 1.50
C GLY A 93 5.65 4.43 1.93
N PRO A 94 6.32 5.56 1.63
CA PRO A 94 7.70 5.77 2.02
C PRO A 94 7.82 5.88 3.55
N VAL A 95 8.88 5.27 4.09
CA VAL A 95 9.17 5.21 5.53
C VAL A 95 10.57 5.77 5.79
N ALA A 96 10.71 6.56 6.85
CA ALA A 96 11.99 7.18 7.23
C ALA A 96 13.14 6.17 7.34
N VAL A 97 12.90 5.03 7.99
CA VAL A 97 13.90 3.97 8.20
C VAL A 97 14.40 3.40 6.87
N VAL A 98 13.49 3.05 5.96
CA VAL A 98 13.85 2.53 4.62
C VAL A 98 14.62 3.58 3.82
N SER A 99 14.27 4.86 3.97
CA SER A 99 14.95 5.96 3.29
C SER A 99 16.39 6.13 3.79
N LEU A 100 16.61 6.07 5.11
CA LEU A 100 17.95 6.11 5.71
C LEU A 100 18.79 4.90 5.31
N MET A 101 18.21 3.69 5.29
CA MET A 101 18.92 2.49 4.85
C MET A 101 19.29 2.55 3.37
N THR A 102 18.40 3.10 2.54
CA THR A 102 18.67 3.32 1.11
C THR A 102 19.80 4.34 0.94
N ALA A 103 19.77 5.45 1.69
CA ALA A 103 20.84 6.45 1.69
C ALA A 103 22.21 5.84 2.01
N ALA A 104 22.27 5.01 3.06
CA ALA A 104 23.49 4.33 3.47
C ALA A 104 24.00 3.37 2.39
N ALA A 105 23.11 2.56 1.80
CA ALA A 105 23.49 1.60 0.76
C ALA A 105 23.93 2.27 -0.55
N VAL A 106 23.21 3.31 -0.99
CA VAL A 106 23.50 4.04 -2.23
C VAL A 106 24.72 4.95 -2.06
N GLY A 107 24.89 5.58 -0.90
CA GLY A 107 26.00 6.46 -0.60
C GLY A 107 27.36 5.77 -0.72
N GLU A 108 27.48 4.52 -0.25
CA GLU A 108 28.70 3.71 -0.40
C GLU A 108 29.03 3.42 -1.87
N ILE A 109 28.01 3.10 -2.69
CA ILE A 109 28.17 2.78 -4.12
C ILE A 109 28.56 4.03 -4.92
N ALA A 110 27.95 5.16 -4.61
CA ALA A 110 28.25 6.45 -5.23
C ALA A 110 29.63 6.97 -4.82
N ALA A 111 30.05 6.78 -3.56
CA ALA A 111 31.39 7.12 -3.07
C ALA A 111 32.49 6.32 -3.77
N ALA A 112 32.20 5.08 -4.16
CA ALA A 112 33.09 4.26 -4.98
C ALA A 112 33.19 4.73 -6.46
N GLY A 113 32.42 5.74 -6.87
CA GLY A 113 32.42 6.31 -8.23
C GLY A 113 31.80 5.41 -9.29
N THR A 114 31.09 4.36 -8.88
CA THR A 114 30.60 3.30 -9.78
C THR A 114 29.30 3.65 -10.50
N ALA A 115 28.42 4.45 -9.88
CA ALA A 115 27.15 4.88 -10.44
C ALA A 115 26.64 6.17 -9.76
N ASP A 116 25.79 6.91 -10.46
CA ASP A 116 25.07 8.05 -9.88
C ASP A 116 23.99 7.59 -8.87
N HIS A 117 23.65 8.44 -7.89
CA HIS A 117 22.74 8.13 -6.78
C HIS A 117 21.38 7.61 -7.27
N ALA A 118 20.79 8.25 -8.28
CA ALA A 118 19.50 7.86 -8.82
C ALA A 118 19.55 6.46 -9.47
N THR A 119 20.66 6.15 -10.15
CA THR A 119 20.83 4.84 -10.83
C THR A 119 21.01 3.73 -9.81
N ALA A 120 21.87 3.95 -8.81
CA ALA A 120 22.10 2.99 -7.74
C ALA A 120 20.83 2.74 -6.90
N ALA A 121 20.08 3.79 -6.55
CA ALA A 121 18.81 3.66 -5.84
C ALA A 121 17.75 2.89 -6.64
N THR A 122 17.66 3.14 -7.95
CA THR A 122 16.72 2.43 -8.82
C THR A 122 17.08 0.94 -8.93
N ALA A 123 18.37 0.63 -9.11
CA ALA A 123 18.83 -0.76 -9.16
C ALA A 123 18.56 -1.50 -7.84
N LEU A 124 18.83 -0.85 -6.70
CA LEU A 124 18.53 -1.41 -5.39
C LEU A 124 17.03 -1.69 -5.22
N ALA A 125 16.18 -0.71 -5.57
CA ALA A 125 14.73 -0.87 -5.50
C ALA A 125 14.21 -2.03 -6.36
N LEU A 126 14.73 -2.17 -7.59
CA LEU A 126 14.36 -3.26 -8.49
C LEU A 126 14.79 -4.63 -7.96
N LEU A 127 16.04 -4.74 -7.46
CA LEU A 127 16.54 -5.99 -6.87
C LEU A 127 15.73 -6.38 -5.63
N SER A 128 15.48 -5.43 -4.72
CA SER A 128 14.64 -5.65 -3.54
C SER A 128 13.22 -6.08 -3.93
N GLY A 129 12.61 -5.41 -4.92
CA GLY A 129 11.29 -5.77 -5.43
C GLY A 129 11.23 -7.18 -6.01
N LEU A 130 12.21 -7.55 -6.84
CA LEU A 130 12.29 -8.88 -7.43
C LEU A 130 12.50 -9.97 -6.37
N LEU A 131 13.35 -9.72 -5.37
CA LEU A 131 13.54 -10.61 -4.24
C LEU A 131 12.25 -10.79 -3.44
N LEU A 132 11.54 -9.70 -3.13
CA LEU A 132 10.25 -9.75 -2.42
C LEU A 132 9.19 -10.53 -3.21
N VAL A 133 9.12 -10.34 -4.53
CA VAL A 133 8.24 -11.13 -5.40
C VAL A 133 8.64 -12.61 -5.36
N GLY A 134 9.93 -12.93 -5.48
CA GLY A 134 10.44 -14.30 -5.39
C GLY A 134 10.11 -14.97 -4.06
N LEU A 135 10.36 -14.29 -2.94
CA LEU A 135 10.02 -14.78 -1.60
C LEU A 135 8.51 -14.96 -1.43
N GLY A 136 7.71 -14.04 -1.97
CA GLY A 136 6.25 -14.13 -1.98
C GLY A 136 5.72 -15.33 -2.77
N LEU A 137 6.30 -15.62 -3.94
CA LEU A 137 5.96 -16.79 -4.75
C LEU A 137 6.34 -18.10 -4.07
N LEU A 138 7.48 -18.13 -3.37
CA LEU A 138 7.90 -19.27 -2.55
C LEU A 138 7.10 -19.41 -1.25
N ARG A 139 6.16 -18.48 -0.98
CA ARG A 139 5.35 -18.42 0.25
C ARG A 139 6.19 -18.42 1.52
N LEU A 140 7.36 -17.77 1.50
CA LEU A 140 8.26 -17.71 2.65
C LEU A 140 7.86 -16.66 3.72
N GLY A 141 6.70 -16.01 3.54
CA GLY A 141 6.13 -15.04 4.47
C GLY A 141 5.05 -15.62 5.39
N PHE A 142 5.20 -16.89 5.78
CA PHE A 142 4.32 -17.57 6.75
C PHE A 142 4.25 -16.86 8.10
#